data_AF-A0A6I7QX41-F1
#
_entry.id   AF-A0A6I7QX41-F1
#
_cell.length_a   1.000
_cell.length_b   1.000
_cell.length_c   1.000
_cell.angle_alpha   90.00
_cell.angle_beta   90.00
_cell.angle_gamma   90.00
#
_symmetry.space_group_name_H-M   'P 1'
#
loop_
_entity.id
_entity.type
_entity.pdbx_description
1 polymer ?
#
loop_
_entity_poly.entity_id
_entity_poly.type
_entity_poly.pdbx_seq_one_letter_code
_entity_poly.pdbx_strand_id
1 'polypeptide(L)' 'MRVTEIKKELKQLIELENDPEILDAIRTLLSKSVKELMLKEKLIARAKRSNKDIKEGKLLSRDDVETKRDSYL' A
#
# COMPACT_ATOMS: atom_id res chain seq x y z
N MET A 1 -16.07 4.61 -13.71
CA MET A 1 -14.88 4.19 -14.45
C MET A 1 -14.26 2.98 -13.77
N ARG A 2 -14.16 1.84 -14.44
CA ARG A 2 -13.59 0.61 -13.88
C ARG A 2 -12.06 0.66 -13.99
N VAL A 3 -11.35 0.08 -13.02
CA VAL A 3 -9.87 -0.01 -13.01
C VAL A 3 -9.30 -0.60 -14.32
N THR A 4 -10.07 -1.48 -14.96
CA THR A 4 -9.73 -2.09 -16.26
C THR A 4 -9.76 -1.10 -17.43
N GLU A 5 -10.64 -0.09 -17.39
CA GLU A 5 -10.75 0.95 -18.42
C GLU A 5 -9.55 1.89 -18.36
N ILE A 6 -9.20 2.35 -17.15
CA ILE A 6 -8.04 3.21 -16.90
C ILE A 6 -6.74 2.52 -17.36
N LYS A 7 -6.55 1.23 -17.05
CA LYS A 7 -5.38 0.48 -17.50
C LYS A 7 -5.25 0.40 -19.02
N LYS A 8 -6.38 0.33 -19.73
CA LYS A 8 -6.42 0.24 -21.19
C LYS A 8 -6.06 1.57 -21.84
N GLU A 9 -6.62 2.67 -21.33
CA GLU A 9 -6.28 4.03 -21.79
C GLU A 9 -4.81 4.36 -21.53
N LEU A 10 -4.29 4.01 -20.35
CA LEU A 10 -2.88 4.25 -20.01
C LEU A 10 -1.93 3.47 -20.91
N LYS A 11 -2.30 2.23 -21.27
CA LYS A 11 -1.52 1.41 -22.19
C LYS A 11 -1.48 2.03 -23.59
N GLN A 12 -2.62 2.55 -24.08
CA GLN A 12 -2.68 3.24 -25.36
C GLN A 12 -1.85 4.53 -25.37
N LEU A 13 -1.87 5.30 -24.28
CA LEU A 13 -1.04 6.51 -24.15
C LEU A 13 0.46 6.17 -24.14
N ILE A 14 0.86 5.12 -23.43
CA ILE A 14 2.25 4.63 -23.41
C ILE A 14 2.69 4.14 -24.80
N GLU A 15 1.81 3.48 -25.55
CA GLU A 15 2.13 2.98 -26.90
C GLU A 15 2.23 4.09 -27.96
N LEU A 16 1.56 5.22 -27.74
CA LEU A 16 1.60 6.39 -28.64
C LEU A 16 2.71 7.39 -28.28
N GLU A 17 3.23 7.33 -27.05
CA GLU A 17 4.27 8.21 -26.55
C GLU A 17 5.67 7.71 -26.93
N ASN A 18 6.46 8.57 -27.57
CA ASN A 18 7.82 8.26 -28.02
C ASN A 18 8.90 9.01 -27.23
N ASP A 19 8.50 9.97 -26.36
CA ASP A 19 9.44 10.68 -25.51
C ASP A 19 9.87 9.80 -24.31
N PRO A 20 11.17 9.43 -24.21
CA PRO A 20 11.68 8.62 -23.11
C PRO A 20 11.50 9.26 -21.73
N GLU A 21 11.54 10.59 -21.61
CA GLU A 21 11.40 11.29 -20.33
C GLU A 21 9.96 11.19 -19.82
N ILE A 22 8.98 11.33 -20.72
CA ILE A 22 7.56 11.19 -20.39
C ILE A 22 7.25 9.74 -19.97
N LEU A 23 7.79 8.76 -20.70
CA LEU A 23 7.64 7.35 -20.36
C LEU A 23 8.20 7.01 -18.97
N ASP A 24 9.34 7.59 -18.59
CA ASP A 24 9.94 7.35 -17.27
C ASP A 24 9.17 8.06 -16.14
N ALA A 25 8.60 9.24 -16.41
CA ALA A 25 7.68 9.91 -15.50
C ALA A 25 6.41 9.07 -15.25
N ILE A 26 5.81 8.51 -16.30
CA ILE A 26 4.66 7.60 -16.20
C ILE A 26 5.02 6.35 -15.39
N ARG A 27 6.18 5.73 -15.66
CA ARG A 27 6.67 4.58 -14.89
C ARG A 27 6.85 4.90 -13.42
N THR A 28 7.37 6.08 -13.10
CA THR A 28 7.58 6.54 -11.72
C THR A 28 6.25 6.73 -11.00
N LEU A 29 5.26 7.35 -11.65
CA LEU A 29 3.91 7.53 -11.09
C LEU A 29 3.20 6.19 -10.85
N LEU A 30 3.30 5.26 -11.80
CA LEU A 30 2.78 3.91 -11.64
C LEU A 30 3.45 3.15 -10.49
N SER A 31 4.77 3.28 -10.36
CA SER A 31 5.53 2.63 -9.28
C SER A 31 5.17 3.21 -7.90
N LYS A 32 4.93 4.52 -7.80
CA LYS A 32 4.47 5.17 -6.56
C LYS A 32 3.06 4.71 -6.18
N SER A 33 2.13 4.69 -7.12
CA SER A 33 0.75 4.26 -6.84
C SER A 33 0.67 2.80 -6.38
N VAL A 34 1.51 1.90 -6.93
CA VAL A 34 1.63 0.52 -6.45
C VAL A 34 2.15 0.47 -5.00
N LYS A 35 3.19 1.27 -4.66
CA LYS A 35 3.70 1.34 -3.27
C LYS A 35 2.63 1.84 -2.30
N GLU A 36 1.85 2.84 -2.68
CA GLU A 36 0.74 3.36 -1.88
C GLU A 36 -0.36 2.31 -1.69
N LEU A 37 -0.67 1.54 -2.74
CA LEU A 37 -1.65 0.46 -2.65
C LEU A 37 -1.20 -0.62 -1.66
N MET A 38 0.06 -1.05 -1.74
CA MET A 38 0.65 -2.02 -0.82
C MET A 38 0.66 -1.52 0.63
N LEU A 39 0.98 -0.23 0.83
CA LEU A 39 0.92 0.40 2.15
C LEU A 39 -0.51 0.41 2.70
N LYS A 40 -1.48 0.81 1.86
CA LYS A 40 -2.90 0.82 2.21
C LYS A 40 -3.39 -0.56 2.61
N GLU A 41 -3.04 -1.60 1.85
CA GLU A 41 -3.39 -2.99 2.17
C GLU A 41 -2.80 -3.44 3.51
N LYS A 42 -1.53 -3.13 3.78
CA LYS A 42 -0.90 -3.42 5.08
C LYS A 42 -1.61 -2.73 6.24
N LEU A 43 -1.97 -1.46 6.08
CA LEU A 43 -2.68 -0.69 7.10
C LEU A 43 -4.09 -1.25 7.35
N ILE A 44 -4.82 -1.63 6.28
CA ILE A 44 -6.13 -2.28 6.40
C ILE A 44 -6.00 -3.63 7.11
N ALA A 45 -5.02 -4.45 6.75
CA ALA A 45 -4.77 -5.73 7.40
C ALA A 45 -4.43 -5.56 8.89
N ARG A 46 -3.61 -4.57 9.23
CA ARG A 46 -3.28 -4.20 10.62
C ARG A 46 -4.52 -3.77 11.39
N ALA A 47 -5.35 -2.89 10.81
CA ALA A 47 -6.58 -2.43 11.45
C ALA A 47 -7.56 -3.58 11.69
N LYS A 48 -7.73 -4.48 10.70
CA LYS A 48 -8.56 -5.68 10.85
C LYS A 48 -8.06 -6.60 11.97
N ARG A 49 -6.75 -6.83 12.04
CA ARG A 49 -6.14 -7.64 13.10
C ARG A 49 -6.36 -7.01 14.48
N SER A 50 -6.08 -5.71 14.60
CA SER A 50 -6.30 -4.96 15.84
C SER A 50 -7.75 -5.03 16.31
N ASN A 51 -8.71 -4.86 15.40
CA ASN A 51 -10.13 -4.96 15.74
C ASN A 51 -10.52 -6.36 16.22
N LYS A 52 -9.90 -7.41 15.65
CA LYS A 52 -10.11 -8.79 16.08
C LYS A 52 -9.51 -9.01 17.48
N ASP A 53 -8.28 -8.56 17.71
CA ASP A 53 -7.58 -8.70 18.99
C ASP A 53 -8.35 -7.99 20.12
N ILE A 54 -8.88 -6.79 19.86
CA ILE A 54 -9.76 -6.05 20.80
C ILE A 54 -11.02 -6.86 21.12
N LYS A 55 -11.70 -7.41 20.11
CA LYS A 55 -12.90 -8.24 20.31
C LYS A 55 -12.61 -9.51 21.10
N GLU A 56 -11.43 -10.09 20.92
CA GLU A 56 -10.98 -11.30 21.63
C GLU A 56 -10.38 -10.99 23.01
N GLY A 57 -10.36 -9.72 23.44
CA GLY A 57 -9.78 -9.30 24.71
C GLY A 57 -8.25 -9.43 24.78
N LYS A 58 -7.58 -9.63 23.65
CA LYS A 58 -6.11 -9.74 23.52
C LYS A 58 -5.49 -8.36 23.46
N LEU A 59 -5.62 -7.63 24.56
CA LEU A 59 -5.01 -6.31 24.74
C LEU A 59 -3.58 -6.48 25.29
N LEU A 60 -2.66 -5.64 24.83
CA LEU A 60 -1.32 -5.59 25.39
C LEU A 60 -1.36 -4.85 26.72
N SER A 61 -0.76 -5.44 27.75
CA SER A 61 -0.45 -4.74 28.99
C SER A 61 0.73 -3.79 28.77
N ARG A 62 0.99 -2.93 29.76
CA ARG A 62 2.13 -2.01 29.72
C ARG A 62 3.46 -2.76 29.56
N ASP A 63 3.64 -3.86 30.28
CA ASP A 63 4.86 -4.66 30.25
C ASP A 63 5.05 -5.37 28.88
N ASP A 64 3.94 -5.76 28.24
CA ASP A 64 3.97 -6.32 26.88
C ASP A 64 4.41 -5.27 25.85
N VAL A 65 4.04 -4.00 26.05
CA VAL A 65 4.45 -2.90 25.18
C VAL A 65 5.94 -2.61 25.36
N GLU A 66 6.43 -2.57 26.60
CA GLU A 66 7.84 -2.35 26.91
C GLU A 66 8.72 -3.47 26.32
N THR A 67 8.34 -4.73 26.52
CA THR A 67 9.06 -5.89 25.96
C THR A 67 9.09 -5.87 24.42
N LYS A 68 7.96 -5.56 23.78
CA LYS A 68 7.91 -5.47 22.31
C LYS A 68 8.78 -4.33 21.79
N ARG A 69 8.73 -3.16 22.42
CA ARG A 69 9.54 -2.00 22.01
C ARG A 69 11.02 -2.35 21.98
N ASP A 70 11.50 -3.05 23.01
CA ASP A 70 12.92 -3.39 23.14
C ASP A 70 13.34 -4.52 22.19
N SER A 71 12.40 -5.31 21.66
CA SER A 71 12.65 -6.35 20.64
C SER A 71 12.73 -5.83 19.19
N TYR A 72 12.27 -4.61 18.93
CA TYR A 72 12.30 -3.98 17.60
C TYR A 72 13.45 -2.95 17.44
N LEU A 73 14.20 -2.70 18.50
CA LEU A 73 15.43 -1.91 18.54
C LEU A 73 16.65 -2.83 18.48
#